data_AF-A0A7R9TXN7-F1
#
_entry.id   AF-A0A7R9TXN7-F1
#
_cell.length_a   1.000
_cell.length_b   1.000
_cell.length_c   1.000
_cell.angle_alpha   90.00
_cell.angle_beta   90.00
_cell.angle_gamma   90.00
#
_symmetry.space_group_name_H-M   'P 1'
#
loop_
_entity.id
_entity.type
_entity.pdbx_description
1 polymer ?
#
loop_
_entity_poly.entity_id
_entity_poly.type
_entity_poly.pdbx_seq_one_letter_code
_entity_poly.pdbx_strand_id
1 'polypeptide(L)'
;FMAVAGGPYGFEEAVAAGGLRLTLVFLAALPLVWSLPLALMTAELSCLMPENGGHVVWIDRAFGQMLGSMNACAAFLTNVFDNALYPVLFVEYANDLLSGADACDGSGADGCDRLSGWPAWAAKVGVLAVA
;
A
#
# COMPACT_ATOMS: atom_id res chain seq x y z
N PHE A 1 -2.39 0.50 -10.68
CA PHE A 1 -3.28 -0.40 -9.92
C PHE A 1 -2.55 -1.01 -8.72
N MET A 2 -1.37 -1.60 -8.89
CA MET A 2 -0.56 -2.13 -7.77
C MET A 2 -0.18 -1.08 -6.71
N ALA A 3 -0.12 0.20 -7.07
CA ALA A 3 0.14 1.31 -6.14
C ALA A 3 -1.03 1.73 -5.23
N VAL A 4 -2.25 1.21 -5.42
CA VAL A 4 -3.43 1.60 -4.61
C VAL A 4 -3.74 0.56 -3.53
N ALA A 5 -3.38 -0.70 -3.77
CA ALA A 5 -3.43 -1.76 -2.77
C ALA A 5 -2.09 -1.85 -2.03
N GLY A 6 -1.70 -0.77 -1.37
CA GLY A 6 -0.73 -0.87 -0.29
C GLY A 6 -1.36 -1.76 0.78
N GLY A 7 -0.89 -2.99 0.93
CA GLY A 7 -1.30 -3.84 2.03
C GLY A 7 -1.04 -3.17 3.38
N PRO A 8 -1.42 -3.79 4.51
CA PRO A 8 -1.29 -3.21 5.84
C PRO A 8 0.17 -2.99 6.33
N TYR A 9 1.15 -3.03 5.43
CA TYR A 9 2.55 -2.80 5.75
C TYR A 9 2.78 -1.40 6.33
N GLY A 10 3.42 -1.34 7.49
CA GLY A 10 3.73 -0.09 8.20
C GLY A 10 2.63 0.42 9.11
N PHE A 11 1.45 -0.23 9.16
CA PHE A 11 0.40 0.14 10.13
C PHE A 11 0.79 -0.21 11.55
N GLU A 12 1.49 -1.32 11.76
CA GLU A 12 1.94 -1.75 13.08
C GLU A 12 2.90 -0.73 13.68
N GLU A 13 3.83 -0.23 12.87
CA GLU A 13 4.79 0.81 13.24
C GLU A 13 4.10 2.16 13.46
N ALA A 14 3.13 2.52 12.61
CA ALA A 14 2.33 3.74 12.76
C ALA A 14 1.49 3.73 14.04
N VAL A 15 0.90 2.59 14.41
CA VAL A 15 0.14 2.43 15.67
C VAL A 15 1.10 2.40 16.87
N ALA A 16 2.26 1.75 16.77
CA ALA A 16 3.25 1.73 17.83
C ALA A 16 3.80 3.13 18.14
N ALA A 17 3.98 3.98 17.12
CA ALA A 17 4.49 5.34 17.28
C ALA A 17 3.41 6.36 17.68
N GLY A 18 2.22 6.32 17.06
CA GLY A 18 1.18 7.36 17.20
C GLY A 18 -0.07 6.94 17.97
N GLY A 19 -0.25 5.66 18.26
CA GLY A 19 -1.45 5.10 18.85
C GLY A 19 -2.64 5.01 17.87
N LEU A 20 -3.53 4.05 18.12
CA LEU A 20 -4.62 3.67 17.21
C LEU A 20 -5.48 4.84 16.72
N ARG A 21 -5.85 5.77 17.62
CA ARG A 21 -6.74 6.90 17.30
C ARG A 21 -6.17 7.83 16.24
N LEU A 22 -4.87 8.10 16.27
CA LEU A 22 -4.23 9.00 15.30
C LEU A 22 -4.04 8.28 13.97
N THR A 23 -3.60 7.01 14.01
CA THR A 23 -3.45 6.19 12.81
C THR A 23 -4.77 6.07 12.04
N LEU A 24 -5.91 5.87 12.71
CA LEU A 24 -7.22 5.80 12.06
C LEU A 24 -7.66 7.14 11.44
N VAL A 25 -7.39 8.26 12.10
CA VAL A 25 -7.71 9.59 11.54
C VAL A 25 -6.87 9.86 10.30
N PHE A 26 -5.56 9.57 10.34
CA PHE A 26 -4.69 9.74 9.18
C PHE A 26 -5.03 8.76 8.04
N LEU A 27 -5.42 7.53 8.38
CA LEU A 27 -5.89 6.54 7.42
C LEU A 27 -7.11 7.04 6.61
N ALA A 28 -8.06 7.71 7.26
CA ALA A 28 -9.23 8.27 6.57
C ALA A 28 -8.93 9.60 5.87
N ALA A 29 -8.10 10.47 6.47
CA ALA A 29 -7.86 11.82 5.97
C ALA A 29 -6.87 11.85 4.78
N LEU A 30 -5.80 11.05 4.81
CA LEU A 30 -4.79 11.03 3.76
C LEU A 30 -5.34 10.75 2.35
N PRO A 31 -6.17 9.70 2.12
CA PRO A 31 -6.70 9.44 0.78
C PRO A 31 -7.64 10.55 0.30
N LEU A 32 -8.36 11.23 1.20
CA LEU A 32 -9.23 12.35 0.84
C LEU A 32 -8.43 13.60 0.45
N VAL A 33 -7.33 13.88 1.15
CA VAL A 33 -6.51 15.07 0.87
C VAL A 33 -5.60 14.86 -0.33
N TRP A 34 -5.12 13.63 -0.55
CA TRP A 34 -4.14 13.34 -1.60
C TRP A 34 -4.75 12.66 -2.84
N SER A 35 -5.53 11.59 -2.65
CA SER A 35 -6.05 10.80 -3.77
C SER A 35 -7.26 11.44 -4.45
N LEU A 36 -8.14 12.12 -3.70
CA LEU A 36 -9.30 12.81 -4.26
C LEU A 36 -8.91 13.88 -5.30
N PRO A 37 -8.02 14.85 -5.01
CA PRO A 37 -7.63 15.84 -6.01
C PRO A 37 -6.86 15.21 -7.16
N LEU A 38 -6.05 14.19 -6.91
CA LEU A 38 -5.34 13.47 -7.96
C LEU A 38 -6.34 12.77 -8.91
N ALA A 39 -7.37 12.12 -8.37
CA ALA A 39 -8.41 11.46 -9.17
C ALA A 39 -9.19 12.46 -10.02
N LEU A 40 -9.62 13.58 -9.44
CA LEU A 40 -10.29 14.66 -10.18
C LEU A 40 -9.41 15.22 -11.30
N MET A 41 -8.14 15.52 -11.01
CA MET A 41 -7.18 16.01 -11.99
C MET A 41 -6.95 15.01 -13.14
N THR A 42 -6.80 13.72 -12.81
CA THR A 42 -6.68 12.66 -13.82
C THR A 42 -7.94 12.50 -14.67
N ALA A 43 -9.14 12.66 -14.08
CA ALA A 43 -10.40 12.55 -14.81
C ALA A 43 -10.53 13.68 -15.85
N GLU A 44 -10.31 14.93 -15.44
CA GLU A 44 -10.34 16.09 -16.35
C GLU A 44 -9.32 15.96 -17.50
N LEU A 45 -8.08 15.59 -17.20
CA LEU A 45 -7.05 15.40 -18.23
C LEU A 45 -7.35 14.22 -19.16
N SER A 46 -7.94 13.14 -18.65
CA SER A 46 -8.32 11.99 -19.47
C SER A 46 -9.44 12.31 -20.46
N CYS A 47 -10.36 13.22 -20.11
CA CYS A 47 -11.44 13.66 -21.00
C CYS A 47 -10.99 14.72 -22.02
N LEU A 48 -9.96 15.51 -21.67
CA LEU A 48 -9.44 16.58 -22.54
C LEU A 48 -8.54 16.06 -23.68
N MET A 49 -7.91 14.89 -23.49
CA MET A 49 -6.90 14.37 -24.40
C MET A 49 -7.49 13.29 -25.33
N PRO A 50 -7.43 13.47 -26.66
CA PRO A 50 -7.92 12.46 -27.60
C PRO A 50 -6.99 11.24 -27.71
N GLU A 51 -5.81 11.29 -27.08
CA GLU A 51 -4.75 10.29 -27.17
C GLU A 51 -4.62 9.52 -25.84
N ASN A 52 -4.72 8.19 -25.88
CA ASN A 52 -4.53 7.33 -24.72
C ASN A 52 -3.04 7.11 -24.40
N GLY A 53 -2.39 8.15 -23.85
CA GLY A 53 -0.96 8.15 -23.51
C GLY A 53 -0.62 8.27 -22.02
N GLY A 54 -1.64 8.45 -21.16
CA GLY A 54 -1.46 8.63 -19.71
C GLY A 54 -0.58 9.83 -19.34
N HIS A 55 -0.06 9.82 -18.12
CA HIS A 55 0.65 10.97 -17.52
C HIS A 55 1.89 11.43 -18.31
N VAL A 56 2.53 10.54 -19.07
CA VAL A 56 3.70 10.89 -19.89
C VAL A 56 3.31 11.81 -21.04
N VAL A 57 2.23 11.51 -21.77
CA VAL A 57 1.74 12.35 -22.87
C VAL A 57 1.14 13.66 -22.36
N TRP A 58 0.54 13.62 -21.17
CA TRP A 58 0.02 14.82 -20.52
C TRP A 58 1.11 15.86 -20.24
N ILE A 59 2.25 15.40 -19.71
CA ILE A 59 3.38 16.27 -19.37
C ILE A 59 4.16 16.69 -20.61
N ASP A 60 4.32 15.80 -21.59
CA ASP A 60 4.93 16.13 -22.88
C ASP A 60 4.16 17.27 -23.59
N ARG A 61 2.83 17.23 -23.55
CA ARG A 61 1.99 18.26 -24.19
C ARG A 61 1.95 19.59 -23.44
N ALA A 62 2.12 19.59 -22.12
CA ALA A 62 2.10 20.80 -21.29
C ALA A 62 3.47 21.49 -21.17
N PHE A 63 4.55 20.72 -21.06
CA PHE A 63 5.90 21.20 -20.72
C PHE A 63 6.98 20.85 -21.75
N GLY A 64 6.64 20.08 -22.78
CA GLY A 64 7.54 19.65 -23.84
C GLY A 64 8.28 18.34 -23.57
N GLN A 65 8.97 17.87 -24.60
CA GLN A 65 9.53 16.52 -24.69
C GLN A 65 10.61 16.18 -23.66
N MET A 66 11.40 17.16 -23.23
CA MET A 66 12.44 16.94 -22.22
C MET A 66 11.82 16.57 -20.86
N LEU A 67 10.80 17.30 -20.43
CA LEU A 67 10.14 17.06 -19.13
C LEU A 67 9.22 15.83 -19.18
N GLY A 68 8.59 15.55 -20.32
CA GLY A 68 7.88 14.29 -20.54
C GLY A 68 8.79 13.07 -20.39
N SER A 69 10.01 13.13 -20.96
CA SER A 69 10.99 12.04 -20.87
C SER A 69 11.54 11.85 -19.44
N MET A 70 11.78 12.96 -18.72
CA MET A 70 12.19 12.90 -17.30
C MET A 70 11.11 12.28 -16.43
N ASN A 71 9.85 12.66 -16.65
CA ASN A 71 8.71 12.07 -15.94
C ASN A 71 8.56 10.58 -16.24
N ALA A 72 8.71 10.16 -17.50
CA ALA A 72 8.68 8.75 -17.87
C ALA A 72 9.80 7.95 -17.18
N CYS A 73 11.01 8.50 -17.11
CA CYS A 73 12.12 7.89 -16.39
C CYS A 73 11.84 7.77 -14.89
N ALA A 74 11.33 8.83 -14.26
CA ALA A 74 10.95 8.81 -12.85
C ALA A 74 9.85 7.76 -12.57
N ALA A 75 8.80 7.73 -13.39
CA ALA A 75 7.72 6.75 -13.26
C ALA A 75 8.22 5.32 -13.46
N PHE A 76 9.13 5.09 -14.42
CA PHE A 76 9.76 3.78 -14.61
C PHE A 76 10.53 3.34 -13.37
N LEU A 77 11.37 4.23 -12.81
CA LEU A 77 12.15 3.93 -11.61
C LEU A 77 11.24 3.59 -10.43
N THR A 78 10.19 4.37 -10.18
CA THR A 78 9.22 4.08 -9.12
C THR A 78 8.60 2.68 -9.32
N ASN A 79 8.19 2.34 -10.54
CA ASN A 79 7.65 1.00 -10.81
C ASN A 79 8.68 -0.13 -10.57
N VAL A 80 9.96 0.08 -10.88
CA VAL A 80 11.01 -0.90 -10.61
C VAL A 80 11.18 -1.11 -9.11
N PHE A 81 11.25 -0.04 -8.33
CA PHE A 81 11.38 -0.13 -6.87
C PHE A 81 10.15 -0.77 -6.22
N ASP A 82 8.95 -0.39 -6.65
CA ASP A 82 7.71 -0.97 -6.14
C ASP A 82 7.68 -2.48 -6.40
N ASN A 83 7.97 -2.91 -7.63
CA ASN A 83 8.00 -4.32 -7.99
C ASN A 83 9.08 -5.12 -7.24
N ALA A 84 10.20 -4.49 -6.87
CA ALA A 84 11.24 -5.13 -6.07
C ALA A 84 10.87 -5.26 -4.58
N LEU A 85 10.03 -4.37 -4.06
CA LEU A 85 9.59 -4.36 -2.66
C LEU A 85 8.63 -5.52 -2.36
N TYR A 86 7.65 -5.79 -3.25
CA TYR A 86 6.59 -6.77 -2.98
C TYR A 86 7.09 -8.21 -2.69
N PRO A 87 8.06 -8.78 -3.43
CA PRO A 87 8.56 -10.13 -3.14
C PRO A 87 9.28 -10.21 -1.81
N VAL A 88 10.01 -9.17 -1.41
CA VAL A 88 10.73 -9.11 -0.13
C VAL A 88 9.71 -9.13 1.02
N LEU A 89 8.70 -8.26 0.94
CA LEU A 89 7.60 -8.22 1.91
C LEU A 89 6.87 -9.56 2.01
N PHE A 90 6.61 -10.22 0.88
CA PHE A 90 5.95 -11.52 0.88
C PHE A 90 6.75 -12.57 1.64
N VAL A 91 8.07 -12.63 1.44
CA VAL A 91 8.94 -13.59 2.13
C VAL A 91 9.03 -13.30 3.63
N GLU A 92 9.11 -12.03 4.02
CA GLU A 92 9.12 -11.62 5.43
C GLU A 92 7.83 -12.07 6.14
N TYR A 93 6.66 -11.74 5.57
CA TYR A 93 5.38 -12.18 6.14
C TYR A 93 5.20 -13.70 6.12
N ALA A 94 5.72 -14.39 5.11
CA ALA A 94 5.67 -15.85 5.04
C ALA A 94 6.51 -16.51 6.14
N ASN A 95 7.71 -15.98 6.43
CA ASN A 95 8.57 -16.48 7.50
C ASN A 95 7.98 -16.22 8.88
N ASP A 96 7.38 -15.05 9.12
CA ASP A 96 6.68 -14.75 10.38
C ASP A 96 5.49 -15.69 10.59
N LEU A 97 4.75 -16.01 9.53
CA LEU A 97 3.62 -16.92 9.59
C LEU A 97 4.07 -18.36 9.90
N LEU A 98 5.13 -18.83 9.25
CA LEU A 98 5.64 -20.19 9.42
C LEU A 98 6.33 -20.39 10.78
N SER A 99 7.15 -19.43 11.22
CA SER A 99 7.80 -19.49 12.53
C SER A 99 6.80 -19.43 13.70
N GLY A 100 5.69 -18.71 13.54
CA GLY A 100 4.58 -18.75 14.51
C GLY A 100 3.83 -20.08 14.56
N ALA A 101 3.79 -20.83 13.44
CA ALA A 101 3.20 -22.17 13.41
C ALA A 101 4.11 -23.20 14.10
N ASP A 102 5.42 -23.12 13.90
CA ASP A 102 6.40 -24.00 14.55
C ASP A 102 6.48 -23.77 16.07
N ALA A 103 6.30 -22.52 16.53
CA ALA A 103 6.21 -22.19 17.95
C ALA A 103 5.02 -22.86 18.66
N CYS A 104 3.95 -23.19 17.92
CA CYS A 104 2.76 -23.87 18.45
C CYS A 104 2.90 -25.40 18.51
N ASP A 105 3.93 -26.00 17.89
CA ASP A 105 4.18 -27.45 17.91
C ASP A 105 5.13 -27.87 19.05
N GLY A 106 5.94 -26.94 19.56
CA GLY A 106 6.95 -27.20 20.60
C GLY A 106 6.53 -26.95 22.06
N SER A 107 5.48 -26.15 22.31
CA SER A 107 4.97 -25.91 23.67
C SER A 107 3.56 -26.50 23.80
N GLY A 108 3.44 -27.64 24.49
CA GLY A 108 2.15 -28.25 24.77
C GLY A 108 1.16 -27.22 25.33
N ALA A 109 -0.01 -27.14 24.69
CA ALA A 109 -1.32 -26.54 25.03
C ALA A 109 -1.43 -25.23 25.84
N ASP A 110 -0.51 -24.88 26.73
CA ASP A 110 -0.67 -23.80 27.70
C ASP A 110 -0.16 -22.43 27.20
N GLY A 111 0.61 -22.40 26.09
CA GLY A 111 1.12 -21.18 25.47
C GLY A 111 0.19 -20.53 24.44
N CYS A 112 -0.78 -21.30 23.93
CA CYS A 112 -1.69 -20.88 22.85
C CYS A 112 -2.95 -20.15 23.37
N ASP A 113 -3.12 -20.03 24.69
CA ASP A 113 -4.36 -19.54 25.32
C ASP A 113 -4.39 -18.02 25.62
N ARG A 114 -3.30 -17.28 25.40
CA ARG A 114 -3.29 -15.81 25.56
C ARG A 114 -3.90 -15.05 24.36
N LEU A 115 -4.38 -15.76 23.35
CA LEU A 115 -5.13 -15.25 22.19
C LEU A 115 -6.59 -15.71 22.16
N SER A 116 -7.17 -16.06 23.33
CA SER A 116 -8.53 -16.62 23.49
C SER A 116 -9.70 -15.64 23.26
N GLY A 117 -9.61 -14.73 22.29
CA GLY A 117 -10.77 -13.92 21.91
C GLY A 117 -10.90 -13.60 20.42
N TRP A 118 -9.83 -13.73 19.64
CA TRP A 118 -9.82 -13.32 18.25
C TRP A 118 -9.08 -14.37 17.43
N PRO A 119 -9.70 -14.98 16.39
CA PRO A 119 -8.96 -15.89 15.54
C PRO A 119 -7.88 -15.07 14.80
N ALA A 120 -6.64 -15.57 14.78
CA ALA A 120 -5.44 -14.85 14.33
C ALA A 120 -5.53 -14.27 12.90
N TRP A 121 -6.46 -14.78 12.07
CA TRP A 121 -6.76 -14.24 10.74
C TRP A 121 -7.64 -12.98 10.77
N ALA A 122 -8.51 -12.81 11.78
CA ALA A 122 -9.50 -11.74 11.82
C ALA A 122 -8.90 -10.37 12.17
N ALA A 123 -7.82 -10.32 12.95
CA ALA A 123 -7.13 -9.06 13.25
C ALA A 123 -6.33 -8.52 12.05
N LYS A 124 -5.85 -9.41 11.17
CA LYS A 124 -5.06 -9.03 9.99
C LYS A 124 -5.91 -8.80 8.73
N VAL A 125 -7.10 -9.40 8.64
CA VAL A 125 -8.04 -9.24 7.50
C VAL A 125 -8.99 -8.05 7.66
N GLY A 126 -9.26 -7.59 8.89
CA GLY A 126 -10.17 -6.46 9.15
C GLY A 126 -9.77 -5.11 8.53
N VAL A 127 -8.48 -4.92 8.21
CA VAL A 127 -7.99 -3.72 7.51
C VAL A 127 -8.03 -3.90 5.98
N LEU A 128 -8.13 -5.13 5.49
CA LEU A 128 -8.23 -5.43 4.05
C LEU A 128 -9.64 -5.16 3.49
N ALA A 129 -10.65 -4.99 4.34
CA ALA A 129 -12.04 -4.75 3.95
C ALA A 129 -12.43 -3.26 3.89
N VAL A 130 -11.50 -2.35 4.21
CA VAL A 130 -11.68 -0.90 4.06
C VAL A 130 -10.56 -0.37 3.15
N ALA A 131 -10.60 -0.79 1.89
CA ALA A 131 -9.94 -0.16 0.76
C ALA A 131 -10.71 -0.49 -0.52
#